data_AF-A0A7Y2E876-F1
#
_entry.id   AF-A0A7Y2E876-F1
#
_cell.length_a   1.000
_cell.length_b   1.000
_cell.length_c   1.000
_cell.angle_alpha   90.00
_cell.angle_beta   90.00
_cell.angle_gamma   90.00
#
_symmetry.space_group_name_H-M   'P 1'
#
loop_
_entity.id
_entity.type
_entity.pdbx_description
1 polymer ?
#
loop_
_entity_poly.entity_id
_entity_poly.type
_entity_poly.pdbx_seq_one_letter_code
_entity_poly.pdbx_strand_id
1 'polypeptide(L)'
;MLGIVQEQHPERARLFHQWKQLDWPLYVDSYNYLEVPYVPITLFIDEAGFVQYVVPFGETPGKALEDFLAQPVVTAPPVLGFQRKVDAGKPRFGDVASMDVAKLAKSEDQWDHFHAGVAYRARYDSPERESADFAKAVHHWTRALEIDPNNYIFRRRLQQYGPRLDKPYPFYDWVIEAREEITERGEEPLALVTEPG
;
A
#
# COMPACT_ATOMS: atom_id res chain seq x y z
N MET A 1 -0.17 -16.62 -9.24
CA MET A 1 -0.66 -15.52 -8.36
C MET A 1 0.49 -14.57 -8.11
N LEU A 2 0.20 -13.32 -7.77
CA LEU A 2 1.18 -12.29 -7.40
C LEU A 2 0.56 -11.51 -6.24
N GLY A 3 1.33 -11.19 -5.21
CA GLY A 3 0.90 -10.33 -4.11
C GLY A 3 1.45 -8.92 -4.23
N ILE A 4 0.69 -7.92 -3.80
CA ILE A 4 1.19 -6.56 -3.59
C ILE A 4 0.83 -6.13 -2.18
N VAL A 5 1.82 -5.70 -1.40
CA VAL A 5 1.64 -5.27 -0.01
C VAL A 5 1.90 -3.78 0.15
N GLN A 6 1.03 -3.10 0.88
CA GLN A 6 1.20 -1.69 1.26
C GLN A 6 2.08 -1.55 2.51
N GLU A 7 3.29 -2.10 2.43
CA GLU A 7 4.30 -2.10 3.49
C GLU A 7 5.42 -1.13 3.11
N GLN A 8 5.98 -0.40 4.08
CA GLN A 8 7.03 0.59 3.84
C GLN A 8 8.43 0.02 3.86
N HIS A 9 8.63 -1.06 4.62
CA HIS A 9 9.94 -1.67 4.78
C HIS A 9 9.94 -3.00 4.03
N PRO A 10 10.65 -3.10 2.89
CA PRO A 10 10.70 -4.32 2.09
C PRO A 10 11.11 -5.55 2.89
N GLU A 11 11.97 -5.40 3.91
CA GLU A 11 12.36 -6.51 4.79
C GLU A 11 11.19 -7.07 5.62
N ARG A 12 10.21 -6.22 6.01
CA ARG A 12 8.99 -6.70 6.66
C ARG A 12 8.13 -7.50 5.68
N ALA A 13 8.04 -7.05 4.43
CA ALA A 13 7.35 -7.82 3.38
C ALA A 13 8.04 -9.18 3.14
N ARG A 14 9.38 -9.22 3.15
CA ARG A 14 10.14 -10.47 3.03
C ARG A 14 9.97 -11.40 4.23
N LEU A 15 10.02 -10.87 5.45
CA LEU A 15 9.75 -11.66 6.65
C LEU A 15 8.33 -12.24 6.61
N PHE A 16 7.34 -11.46 6.19
CA PHE A 16 5.97 -11.95 6.01
C PHE A 16 5.87 -13.03 4.92
N HIS A 17 6.59 -12.86 3.81
CA HIS A 17 6.66 -13.84 2.72
C HIS A 17 7.26 -15.17 3.19
N GLN A 18 8.38 -15.13 3.94
CA GLN A 18 8.98 -16.30 4.61
C GLN A 18 7.99 -16.93 5.60
N TRP A 19 7.39 -16.11 6.47
CA TRP A 19 6.50 -16.58 7.51
C TRP A 19 5.32 -17.36 6.95
N LYS A 20 4.65 -16.80 5.94
CA LYS A 20 3.49 -17.41 5.28
C LYS A 20 3.84 -18.42 4.20
N GLN A 21 5.14 -18.71 4.00
CA GLN A 21 5.66 -19.68 3.03
C GLN A 21 5.03 -19.48 1.63
N LEU A 22 4.93 -18.22 1.21
CA LEU A 22 4.28 -17.88 -0.05
C LEU A 22 5.16 -18.37 -1.21
N ASP A 23 4.59 -19.16 -2.11
CA ASP A 23 5.27 -19.67 -3.31
C ASP A 23 5.13 -18.74 -4.53
N TRP A 24 4.45 -17.60 -4.36
CA TRP A 24 4.31 -16.56 -5.37
C TRP A 24 5.11 -15.29 -5.06
N PRO A 25 5.48 -14.51 -6.09
CA PRO A 25 6.13 -13.21 -5.91
C PRO A 25 5.29 -12.24 -5.08
N LEU A 26 5.97 -11.43 -4.27
CA LEU A 26 5.38 -10.34 -3.48
C LEU A 26 6.09 -9.02 -3.82
N TYR A 27 5.33 -8.05 -4.33
CA TYR A 27 5.79 -6.69 -4.59
C TYR A 27 5.36 -5.76 -3.46
N VAL A 28 6.10 -4.67 -3.30
CA VAL A 28 5.90 -3.70 -2.23
C VAL A 28 5.42 -2.38 -2.84
N ASP A 29 4.24 -1.93 -2.46
CA ASP A 29 3.70 -0.62 -2.79
C ASP A 29 3.84 0.32 -1.59
N SER A 30 5.09 0.71 -1.29
CA SER A 30 5.40 1.60 -0.18
C SER A 30 4.66 2.93 -0.32
N TYR A 31 4.49 3.46 -1.53
CA TYR A 31 3.98 4.82 -1.70
C TYR A 31 2.51 4.90 -2.11
N ASN A 32 1.77 3.79 -2.06
CA ASN A 32 0.35 3.73 -2.45
C ASN A 32 0.14 4.16 -3.91
N TYR A 33 1.05 3.77 -4.80
CA TYR A 33 0.99 4.04 -6.24
C TYR A 33 -0.26 3.42 -6.90
N LEU A 34 -0.76 2.33 -6.35
CA LEU A 34 -1.94 1.64 -6.89
C LEU A 34 -3.26 2.28 -6.46
N GLU A 35 -3.24 3.22 -5.51
CA GLU A 35 -4.43 3.92 -5.01
C GLU A 35 -5.56 3.00 -4.53
N VAL A 36 -5.25 1.76 -4.13
CA VAL A 36 -6.29 0.83 -3.70
C VAL A 36 -6.98 1.38 -2.45
N PRO A 37 -8.33 1.46 -2.44
CA PRO A 37 -9.07 2.17 -1.39
C PRO A 37 -9.06 1.44 -0.03
N TYR A 38 -8.76 0.15 -0.02
CA TYR A 38 -8.69 -0.71 1.16
C TYR A 38 -7.85 -1.95 0.87
N VAL A 39 -7.44 -2.64 1.94
CA VAL A 39 -6.73 -3.91 1.87
C VAL A 39 -7.30 -4.91 2.89
N PRO A 40 -7.29 -6.23 2.60
CA PRO A 40 -6.91 -6.85 1.33
C PRO A 40 -7.99 -6.67 0.23
N ILE A 41 -7.56 -6.80 -1.02
CA ILE A 41 -8.40 -6.82 -2.23
C ILE A 41 -7.81 -7.86 -3.18
N THR A 42 -8.66 -8.62 -3.87
CA THR A 42 -8.21 -9.57 -4.91
C THR A 42 -8.65 -9.06 -6.27
N LEU A 43 -7.72 -8.98 -7.21
CA LEU A 43 -7.95 -8.54 -8.58
C LEU A 43 -7.68 -9.69 -9.54
N PHE A 44 -8.59 -9.90 -10.48
CA PHE A 44 -8.41 -10.87 -11.57
C PHE A 44 -8.09 -10.10 -12.84
N ILE A 45 -6.92 -10.36 -13.43
CA ILE A 45 -6.39 -9.64 -14.58
C ILE A 45 -6.29 -10.61 -15.76
N ASP A 46 -6.87 -10.25 -16.89
CA ASP A 46 -6.80 -11.05 -18.13
C ASP A 46 -5.43 -10.95 -18.84
N GLU A 47 -5.27 -11.71 -19.93
CA GLU A 47 -4.05 -11.73 -20.74
C GLU A 47 -3.76 -10.39 -21.45
N ALA A 48 -4.78 -9.55 -21.63
CA ALA A 48 -4.64 -8.21 -22.19
C ALA A 48 -4.26 -7.16 -21.12
N GLY A 49 -4.17 -7.56 -19.85
CA GLY A 49 -3.80 -6.70 -18.73
C GLY A 49 -4.96 -5.94 -18.12
N PHE A 50 -6.21 -6.29 -18.43
CA PHE A 50 -7.39 -5.64 -17.86
C PHE A 50 -7.89 -6.37 -16.62
N VAL A 51 -8.27 -5.60 -15.59
CA VAL A 51 -8.97 -6.16 -14.43
C VAL A 51 -10.39 -6.55 -14.86
N GLN A 52 -10.75 -7.81 -14.70
CA GLN A 52 -12.07 -8.37 -15.00
C GLN A 52 -12.95 -8.43 -13.75
N TYR A 53 -12.35 -8.72 -12.59
CA TYR A 53 -13.06 -8.84 -11.32
C TYR A 53 -12.28 -8.18 -10.19
N VAL A 54 -13.04 -7.63 -9.24
CA VAL A 54 -12.56 -7.06 -7.99
C VAL A 54 -13.32 -7.75 -6.85
N VAL A 55 -12.61 -8.47 -6.00
CA VAL A 55 -13.18 -9.10 -4.81
C VAL A 55 -12.73 -8.31 -3.57
N PRO A 56 -13.67 -7.63 -2.89
CA PRO A 56 -13.35 -6.78 -1.75
C PRO A 56 -13.04 -7.59 -0.49
N PHE A 57 -12.61 -6.90 0.56
CA PHE A 57 -12.38 -7.51 1.87
C PHE A 57 -13.66 -8.16 2.42
N GLY A 58 -13.52 -9.36 2.97
CA GLY A 58 -14.63 -10.12 3.58
C GLY A 58 -15.36 -11.06 2.61
N GLU A 59 -15.04 -11.00 1.32
CA GLU A 59 -15.57 -11.92 0.32
C GLU A 59 -14.56 -13.01 -0.06
N THR A 60 -15.07 -14.20 -0.39
CA THR A 60 -14.25 -15.35 -0.78
C THR A 60 -14.03 -15.34 -2.30
N PRO A 61 -12.78 -15.38 -2.79
CA PRO A 61 -12.49 -15.28 -4.22
C PRO A 61 -12.85 -16.53 -5.03
N GLY A 62 -13.21 -17.65 -4.40
CA GLY A 62 -13.38 -18.95 -5.07
C GLY A 62 -14.33 -18.92 -6.26
N LYS A 63 -15.54 -18.40 -6.08
CA LYS A 63 -16.51 -18.28 -7.18
C LYS A 63 -16.04 -17.30 -8.27
N ALA A 64 -15.48 -16.16 -7.87
CA ALA A 64 -14.97 -15.17 -8.82
C ALA A 64 -13.80 -15.73 -9.66
N LEU A 65 -12.96 -16.59 -9.07
CA LEU A 65 -11.90 -17.30 -9.77
C LEU A 65 -12.46 -18.31 -10.77
N GLU A 66 -13.43 -19.13 -10.36
CA GLU A 66 -14.09 -20.08 -11.27
C GLU A 66 -14.73 -19.35 -12.46
N ASP A 67 -15.48 -18.29 -12.19
CA ASP A 67 -16.11 -17.48 -13.21
C ASP A 67 -15.08 -16.84 -14.15
N PHE A 68 -13.99 -16.30 -13.61
CA PHE A 68 -12.89 -15.71 -14.38
C PHE A 68 -12.20 -16.72 -15.29
N LEU A 69 -11.88 -17.91 -14.77
CA LEU A 69 -11.22 -18.96 -15.55
C LEU A 69 -12.12 -19.57 -16.63
N ALA A 70 -13.45 -19.49 -16.46
CA ALA A 70 -14.42 -19.96 -17.45
C ALA A 70 -14.66 -18.96 -18.59
N GLN A 71 -14.18 -17.71 -18.48
CA GLN A 71 -14.40 -16.71 -19.52
C GLN A 71 -13.57 -17.02 -20.78
N PRO A 72 -14.14 -16.83 -21.98
CA PRO A 72 -13.34 -16.78 -23.20
C PRO A 72 -12.43 -15.54 -23.16
N VAL A 73 -11.22 -15.66 -23.71
CA VAL A 73 -10.25 -14.55 -23.79
C VAL A 73 -10.91 -13.37 -24.51
N VAL A 74 -11.16 -12.28 -23.76
CA VAL A 74 -11.79 -11.08 -24.30
C VAL A 74 -10.72 -10.24 -25.00
N THR A 75 -10.86 -10.01 -26.30
CA THR A 75 -9.93 -9.16 -27.08
C THR A 75 -10.20 -7.67 -26.91
N ALA A 76 -11.10 -7.28 -26.01
CA ALA A 76 -11.53 -5.90 -25.79
C ALA A 76 -11.63 -5.60 -24.29
N PRO A 77 -11.28 -4.37 -23.86
CA PRO A 77 -11.31 -4.01 -22.46
C PRO A 77 -12.71 -4.16 -21.86
N PRO A 78 -12.87 -4.85 -20.71
CA PRO A 78 -14.08 -4.76 -19.93
C PRO A 78 -14.24 -3.33 -19.41
N VAL A 79 -15.48 -2.83 -19.39
CA VAL A 79 -15.80 -1.59 -18.69
C VAL A 79 -15.89 -1.93 -17.20
N LEU A 80 -14.78 -1.75 -16.48
CA LEU A 80 -14.73 -1.94 -15.02
C LEU A 80 -15.70 -0.98 -14.33
N GLY A 81 -16.60 -1.54 -13.51
CA GLY A 81 -17.50 -0.81 -12.61
C GLY A 81 -16.79 -0.05 -11.48
N PHE A 82 -15.47 -0.24 -11.32
CA PHE A 82 -14.59 0.62 -10.53
C PHE A 82 -14.00 1.75 -11.41
N GLN A 83 -14.83 2.42 -12.20
CA GLN A 83 -14.54 3.83 -12.47
C GLN A 83 -14.83 4.59 -11.18
N ARG A 84 -13.87 4.62 -10.25
CA ARG A 84 -13.62 5.91 -9.60
C ARG A 84 -13.46 6.84 -10.80
N LYS A 85 -14.32 7.87 -10.94
CA LYS A 85 -14.13 8.89 -11.99
C LYS A 85 -12.64 9.15 -11.99
N VAL A 86 -11.96 8.63 -13.01
CA VAL A 86 -10.54 8.84 -13.17
C VAL A 86 -10.56 10.29 -13.57
N ASP A 87 -10.42 11.18 -12.60
CA ASP A 87 -10.48 12.61 -12.87
C ASP A 87 -9.35 12.84 -13.86
N ALA A 88 -9.72 12.96 -15.13
CA ALA A 88 -8.82 13.16 -16.25
C ALA A 88 -8.19 14.54 -16.05
N GLY A 89 -7.15 14.59 -15.23
CA GLY A 89 -6.60 15.83 -14.70
C GLY A 89 -5.89 15.72 -13.36
N LYS A 90 -6.15 14.69 -12.53
CA LYS A 90 -5.33 14.42 -11.34
C LYS A 90 -4.09 13.61 -11.75
N PRO A 91 -2.86 14.05 -11.40
CA PRO A 91 -1.65 13.37 -11.80
C PRO A 91 -1.68 11.94 -11.29
N ARG A 92 -1.44 10.96 -12.17
CA ARG A 92 -1.21 9.58 -11.74
C ARG A 92 0.06 9.57 -10.89
N PHE A 93 0.04 8.80 -9.81
CA PHE A 93 1.13 8.69 -8.85
C PHE A 93 2.45 8.22 -9.46
N GLY A 94 2.44 7.74 -10.71
CA GLY A 94 3.56 7.03 -11.36
C GLY A 94 4.88 7.79 -11.45
N ASP A 95 4.93 9.06 -11.09
CA ASP A 95 6.20 9.74 -10.89
C ASP A 95 6.11 10.75 -9.72
N VAL A 96 6.32 10.25 -8.50
CA VAL A 96 6.44 11.07 -7.29
C VAL A 96 7.54 12.14 -7.45
N ALA A 97 8.55 11.91 -8.30
CA ALA A 97 9.59 12.90 -8.59
C ALA A 97 9.09 14.06 -9.49
N SER A 98 7.97 13.87 -10.19
CA SER A 98 7.33 14.89 -11.02
C SER A 98 6.27 15.73 -10.29
N MET A 99 5.93 15.37 -9.05
CA MET A 99 4.91 16.07 -8.28
C MET A 99 5.37 17.48 -7.90
N ASP A 100 4.57 18.49 -8.21
CA ASP A 100 4.76 19.84 -7.65
C ASP A 100 4.31 19.84 -6.19
N VAL A 101 5.22 19.39 -5.31
CA VAL A 101 4.97 19.27 -3.87
C VAL A 101 4.59 20.62 -3.26
N ALA A 102 5.11 21.73 -3.79
CA ALA A 102 4.79 23.07 -3.31
C ALA A 102 3.34 23.46 -3.62
N LYS A 103 2.81 23.03 -4.77
CA LYS A 103 1.39 23.17 -5.11
C LYS A 103 0.52 22.27 -4.23
N LEU A 104 0.88 20.99 -4.09
CA LEU A 104 0.12 20.02 -3.29
C LEU A 104 0.05 20.46 -1.81
N ALA A 105 1.16 20.94 -1.26
CA ALA A 105 1.25 21.37 0.14
C ALA A 105 0.36 22.58 0.49
N LYS A 106 -0.09 23.33 -0.52
CA LYS A 106 -0.98 24.51 -0.36
C LYS A 106 -2.44 24.19 -0.67
N SER A 107 -2.75 22.98 -1.11
CA SER A 107 -4.12 22.57 -1.43
C SER A 107 -4.95 22.43 -0.17
N GLU A 108 -6.27 22.61 -0.29
CA GLU A 108 -7.23 22.28 0.76
C GLU A 108 -7.77 20.83 0.62
N ASP A 109 -7.38 20.12 -0.45
CA ASP A 109 -7.77 18.73 -0.72
C ASP A 109 -6.93 17.75 0.13
N GLN A 110 -7.62 16.81 0.78
CA GLN A 110 -7.02 15.81 1.65
C GLN A 110 -6.08 14.86 0.92
N TRP A 111 -6.38 14.51 -0.33
CA TRP A 111 -5.52 13.66 -1.15
C TRP A 111 -4.28 14.42 -1.60
N ASP A 112 -4.38 15.70 -1.93
CA ASP A 112 -3.20 16.52 -2.23
C ASP A 112 -2.23 16.58 -1.05
N HIS A 113 -2.74 16.74 0.18
CA HIS A 113 -1.92 16.61 1.37
C HIS A 113 -1.34 15.19 1.53
N PHE A 114 -2.15 14.15 1.32
CA PHE A 114 -1.63 12.78 1.37
C PHE A 114 -0.47 12.57 0.38
N HIS A 115 -0.61 13.08 -0.85
CA HIS A 115 0.40 13.02 -1.91
C HIS A 115 1.64 13.84 -1.58
N ALA A 116 1.47 15.05 -1.03
CA ALA A 116 2.61 15.84 -0.55
C ALA A 116 3.41 15.05 0.50
N GLY A 117 2.72 14.36 1.40
CA GLY A 117 3.37 13.51 2.39
C GLY A 117 4.13 12.33 1.76
N VAL A 118 3.53 11.67 0.76
CA VAL A 118 4.19 10.61 -0.03
C VAL A 118 5.44 11.14 -0.74
N ALA A 119 5.37 12.32 -1.34
CA ALA A 119 6.49 12.92 -2.06
C ALA A 119 7.66 13.29 -1.15
N TYR A 120 7.39 13.92 -0.01
CA TYR A 120 8.44 14.17 0.98
C TYR A 120 9.03 12.87 1.52
N ARG A 121 8.22 11.83 1.71
CA ARG A 121 8.73 10.53 2.15
C ARG A 121 9.64 9.89 1.10
N ALA A 122 9.23 9.86 -0.16
CA ALA A 122 10.04 9.31 -1.24
C ALA A 122 11.37 10.06 -1.36
N ARG A 123 11.37 11.39 -1.25
CA ARG A 123 12.60 12.19 -1.23
C ARG A 123 13.47 11.86 -0.02
N TYR A 124 12.89 11.72 1.17
CA TYR A 124 13.60 11.33 2.39
C TYR A 124 14.33 9.98 2.26
N ASP A 125 13.76 9.03 1.54
CA ASP A 125 14.34 7.70 1.30
C ASP A 125 15.37 7.69 0.15
N SER A 126 15.50 8.81 -0.60
CA SER A 126 16.40 8.94 -1.74
C SER A 126 17.75 9.61 -1.39
N PRO A 127 18.74 9.59 -2.31
CA PRO A 127 19.96 10.39 -2.16
C PRO A 127 19.73 11.91 -2.07
N GLU A 128 18.58 12.41 -2.55
CA GLU A 128 18.21 13.83 -2.56
C GLU A 128 17.53 14.29 -1.25
N ARG A 129 17.57 13.45 -0.21
CA ARG A 129 16.91 13.71 1.08
C ARG A 129 17.32 15.04 1.70
N GLU A 130 16.33 15.76 2.20
CA GLU A 130 16.51 16.87 3.13
C GLU A 130 16.20 16.42 4.56
N SER A 131 16.87 17.02 5.55
CA SER A 131 16.67 16.67 6.98
C SER A 131 15.23 16.87 7.46
N ALA A 132 14.50 17.82 6.86
CA ALA A 132 13.12 18.13 7.22
C ALA A 132 12.07 17.24 6.52
N ASP A 133 12.47 16.40 5.55
CA ASP A 133 11.51 15.70 4.69
C ASP A 133 10.61 14.76 5.44
N PHE A 134 11.15 13.96 6.37
CA PHE A 134 10.31 13.07 7.16
C PHE A 134 9.30 13.84 8.02
N ALA A 135 9.71 14.96 8.62
CA ALA A 135 8.81 15.81 9.40
C ALA A 135 7.71 16.44 8.52
N LYS A 136 8.05 16.90 7.31
CA LYS A 136 7.07 17.38 6.33
C LYS A 136 6.12 16.28 5.87
N ALA A 137 6.61 15.06 5.70
CA ALA A 137 5.79 13.90 5.34
C ALA A 137 4.72 13.63 6.41
N VAL A 138 5.14 13.52 7.67
CA VAL A 138 4.24 13.34 8.81
C VAL A 138 3.25 14.49 8.92
N HIS A 139 3.70 15.73 8.82
CA HIS A 139 2.83 16.92 8.85
C HIS A 139 1.69 16.82 7.82
N HIS A 140 2.02 16.51 6.57
CA HIS A 140 1.02 16.44 5.51
C HIS A 140 0.09 15.22 5.61
N TRP A 141 0.57 14.07 6.07
CA TRP A 141 -0.32 12.94 6.37
C TRP A 141 -1.27 13.22 7.54
N THR A 142 -0.79 13.90 8.59
CA THR A 142 -1.64 14.39 9.68
C THR A 142 -2.71 15.31 9.14
N ARG A 143 -2.34 16.26 8.28
CA ARG A 143 -3.29 17.20 7.67
C ARG A 143 -4.34 16.50 6.80
N ALA A 144 -3.94 15.50 6.02
CA ALA A 144 -4.87 14.68 5.24
C ALA A 144 -5.89 13.97 6.15
N LEU A 145 -5.43 13.41 7.28
CA LEU A 145 -6.31 12.75 8.25
C LEU A 145 -7.22 13.74 8.99
N GLU A 146 -6.76 14.95 9.31
CA GLU A 146 -7.61 15.98 9.93
C GLU A 146 -8.78 16.38 9.02
N ILE A 147 -8.56 16.43 7.71
CA ILE A 147 -9.59 16.80 6.72
C ILE A 147 -10.55 15.62 6.48
N ASP A 148 -10.05 14.38 6.43
CA ASP A 148 -10.88 13.16 6.30
C ASP A 148 -10.49 12.10 7.36
N PRO A 149 -11.03 12.22 8.60
CA PRO A 149 -10.64 11.36 9.74
C PRO A 149 -11.01 9.89 9.58
N ASN A 150 -12.00 9.58 8.74
CA ASN A 150 -12.49 8.22 8.56
C ASN A 150 -11.67 7.45 7.52
N ASN A 151 -10.85 8.15 6.74
CA ASN A 151 -10.04 7.55 5.69
C ASN A 151 -9.09 6.49 6.25
N TYR A 152 -9.28 5.25 5.82
CA TYR A 152 -8.47 4.12 6.27
C TYR A 152 -7.00 4.29 5.88
N ILE A 153 -6.72 4.73 4.66
CA ILE A 153 -5.36 4.84 4.12
C ILE A 153 -4.56 5.88 4.91
N PHE A 154 -5.15 7.03 5.22
CA PHE A 154 -4.47 8.10 5.96
C PHE A 154 -4.12 7.67 7.38
N ARG A 155 -5.07 7.03 8.08
CA ARG A 155 -4.82 6.43 9.40
C ARG A 155 -3.70 5.40 9.35
N ARG A 156 -3.74 4.48 8.39
CA ARG A 156 -2.71 3.45 8.24
C ARG A 156 -1.34 4.04 7.96
N ARG A 157 -1.26 5.05 7.12
CA ARG A 157 0.00 5.73 6.79
C ARG A 157 0.66 6.34 8.01
N LEU A 158 -0.10 7.04 8.85
CA LEU A 158 0.41 7.57 10.11
C LEU A 158 0.77 6.46 11.10
N GLN A 159 0.01 5.36 11.19
CA GLN A 159 0.38 4.23 12.04
C GLN A 159 1.68 3.54 11.59
N GLN A 160 2.05 3.61 10.32
CA GLN A 160 3.32 3.06 9.83
C GLN A 160 4.55 3.87 10.29
N TYR A 161 4.40 5.18 10.54
CA TYR A 161 5.51 6.11 10.78
C TYR A 161 5.42 6.96 12.05
N GLY A 162 4.27 7.00 12.70
CA GLY A 162 4.01 7.78 13.89
C GLY A 162 4.58 7.13 15.16
N PRO A 163 4.68 7.91 16.26
CA PRO A 163 5.10 7.40 17.56
C PRO A 163 4.25 6.20 18.00
N ARG A 164 4.87 5.21 18.66
CA ARG A 164 4.21 3.97 19.15
C ARG A 164 2.92 4.24 19.95
N LEU A 165 2.86 5.37 20.66
CA LEU A 165 1.82 5.75 21.61
C LEU A 165 0.43 6.00 21.00
N ASP A 166 0.32 6.27 19.69
CA ASP A 166 -0.97 6.52 19.02
C ASP A 166 -1.58 5.27 18.36
N LYS A 167 -0.97 4.08 18.52
CA LYS A 167 -1.47 2.83 17.95
C LYS A 167 -2.35 2.12 18.99
N PRO A 168 -3.68 2.06 18.81
CA PRO A 168 -4.59 1.45 19.79
C PRO A 168 -4.46 -0.08 19.89
N TYR A 169 -3.66 -0.70 19.01
CA TYR A 169 -3.46 -2.15 18.91
C TYR A 169 -2.02 -2.43 18.50
N PRO A 170 -1.49 -3.63 18.81
CA PRO A 170 -0.12 -3.95 18.52
C PRO A 170 0.08 -4.31 17.05
N PHE A 171 0.18 -3.28 16.22
CA PHE A 171 0.15 -3.37 14.77
C PHE A 171 1.24 -4.29 14.16
N TYR A 172 2.37 -4.45 14.84
CA TYR A 172 3.49 -5.28 14.39
C TYR A 172 3.74 -6.51 15.28
N ASP A 173 2.81 -6.93 16.13
CA ASP A 173 2.98 -8.17 16.91
C ASP A 173 3.14 -9.40 16.02
N TRP A 174 2.60 -9.35 14.81
CA TRP A 174 2.83 -10.39 13.80
C TRP A 174 4.32 -10.62 13.52
N VAL A 175 5.20 -9.64 13.75
CA VAL A 175 6.66 -9.81 13.60
C VAL A 175 7.21 -10.76 14.67
N ILE A 176 6.69 -10.67 15.90
CA ILE A 176 7.07 -11.57 17.00
C ILE A 176 6.56 -12.97 16.68
N GLU A 177 5.28 -13.10 16.39
CA GLU A 177 4.62 -14.36 16.00
C GLU A 177 5.34 -15.01 14.80
N ALA A 178 5.67 -14.23 13.77
CA ALA A 178 6.41 -14.70 12.60
C ALA A 178 7.76 -15.31 12.98
N ARG A 179 8.53 -14.61 13.83
CA ARG A 179 9.86 -15.08 14.24
C ARG A 179 9.78 -16.36 15.05
N GLU A 180 8.82 -16.44 15.96
CA GLU A 180 8.57 -17.62 16.78
C GLU A 180 8.22 -18.82 15.88
N GLU A 181 7.20 -18.69 15.02
CA GLU A 181 6.76 -19.78 14.15
C GLU A 181 7.82 -20.19 13.12
N ILE A 182 8.62 -19.24 12.59
CA ILE A 182 9.74 -19.58 11.68
C ILE A 182 10.81 -20.37 12.44
N THR A 183 11.13 -19.97 13.66
CA THR A 183 12.12 -20.66 14.50
C THR A 183 11.63 -22.06 14.89
N GLU A 184 10.35 -22.22 15.22
CA GLU A 184 9.73 -23.51 15.52
C GLU A 184 9.78 -24.49 14.34
N ARG A 185 9.78 -23.98 13.10
CA ARG A 185 10.03 -24.78 11.89
C ARG A 185 11.48 -25.17 11.68
N GLY A 186 12.41 -24.66 12.50
CA GLY A 186 13.85 -24.88 12.37
C GLY A 186 14.52 -23.98 11.34
N GLU A 187 13.87 -22.90 10.92
CA GLU A 187 14.41 -21.88 10.02
C GLU A 187 14.93 -20.67 10.82
N GLU A 188 15.85 -19.90 10.24
CA GLU A 188 16.29 -18.62 10.80
C GLU A 188 15.39 -17.48 10.26
N PRO A 189 14.73 -16.70 11.13
CA PRO A 189 13.91 -15.57 10.68
C PRO A 189 14.76 -14.47 10.05
N LEU A 190 14.29 -13.93 8.91
CA LEU A 190 14.95 -12.80 8.27
C LEU A 190 15.05 -11.59 9.21
N ALA A 191 16.26 -11.05 9.31
CA ALA A 191 16.55 -9.87 10.12
C ALA A 191 15.90 -8.61 9.53
N LEU A 192 15.37 -7.75 10.39
CA LEU A 192 14.83 -6.45 9.98
C LEU A 192 15.90 -5.38 10.16
N VAL A 193 16.09 -4.54 9.13
CA VAL A 193 16.96 -3.35 9.22
C VAL A 193 16.40 -2.32 10.20
N THR A 194 15.08 -2.30 10.37
CA THR A 194 14.38 -1.42 11.30
C THR A 194 13.33 -2.23 12.04
N GLU A 195 13.55 -2.40 13.34
CA GLU A 195 12.59 -3.08 14.20
C GLU A 195 11.29 -2.27 14.30
N PRO A 196 10.14 -2.94 14.40
CA PRO A 196 8.88 -2.26 14.69
C PRO A 196 8.95 -1.59 16.06
N GLY A 197 9.03 -0.26 16.03
CA GLY A 197 9.00 0.62 17.18
C GLY A 197 7.62 0.79 17.79
#